data_AF-A0ABD6W6J3-F1
#
_entry.id   AF-A0ABD6W6J3-F1
#
_cell.length_a   1.000
_cell.length_b   1.000
_cell.length_c   1.000
_cell.angle_alpha   90.00
_cell.angle_beta   90.00
_cell.angle_gamma   90.00
#
_symmetry.space_group_name_H-M   'P 1'
#
loop_
_entity.id
_entity.type
_entity.pdbx_description
1 polymer ?
#
loop_
_entity_poly.entity_id
_entity_poly.type
_entity_poly.pdbx_seq_one_letter_code
_entity_poly.pdbx_strand_id
1 'polypeptide(L)'
;MVAQHPQTSVARPPAYRSSGRPAVPRQTPVRRSWTRVPLAVLAFTASIAFVMVNVVDPSSGAVASPYYQAPARFNGDVAQRLVVADAAARTVQRDSFGAEAKPKPIPSPEPTPAAVQPAPAAAEQEESSSSAPAAVPVARAAAPDPGSAKAIAYDMIVQRGWADSEYDCLVLLWNRESGWNVYAENKSSGAYGIPQALPGSKMATVGSDWASNASTQITWGLGYISGRYGSPCGAWGHSQSLGWY
;
A
#
# COMPACT_ATOMS: atom_id res chain seq x y z
N MET A 1 118.70 14.94 -50.92
CA MET A 1 118.32 15.44 -52.26
C MET A 1 117.27 14.49 -52.82
N VAL A 2 116.10 15.05 -53.19
CA VAL A 2 115.05 14.46 -54.06
C VAL A 2 114.29 13.26 -53.47
N ALA A 3 112.99 13.05 -53.62
CA ALA A 3 111.79 13.87 -53.85
C ALA A 3 110.58 12.90 -53.83
N GLN A 4 109.38 13.47 -53.78
CA GLN A 4 108.10 12.95 -54.30
C GLN A 4 107.39 11.77 -53.58
N HIS A 5 106.22 12.11 -53.00
CA HIS A 5 104.84 11.75 -53.43
C HIS A 5 104.59 10.39 -54.14
N PRO A 6 103.34 9.88 -54.25
CA PRO A 6 102.05 10.29 -53.67
C PRO A 6 101.18 9.13 -53.11
N GLN A 7 100.04 9.55 -52.55
CA GLN A 7 98.81 8.82 -52.21
C GLN A 7 98.49 7.59 -53.07
N THR A 8 98.11 6.48 -52.43
CA THR A 8 97.28 5.43 -53.04
C THR A 8 96.16 4.99 -52.08
N SER A 9 94.95 5.06 -52.63
CA SER A 9 93.66 4.57 -52.13
C SER A 9 93.72 3.12 -51.65
N VAL A 10 93.13 2.79 -50.48
CA VAL A 10 92.47 1.48 -50.30
C VAL A 10 91.28 1.56 -49.35
N ALA A 11 90.22 0.93 -49.84
CA ALA A 11 88.95 0.50 -49.28
C ALA A 11 88.85 0.18 -47.76
N ARG A 12 87.63 0.45 -47.28
CA ARG A 12 87.01 0.12 -46.00
C ARG A 12 86.93 -1.40 -45.74
N PRO A 13 87.23 -1.86 -44.52
CA PRO A 13 86.68 -3.10 -43.97
C PRO A 13 85.53 -2.84 -42.97
N PRO A 14 84.55 -3.75 -42.84
CA PRO A 14 83.43 -3.62 -41.92
C PRO A 14 83.82 -3.91 -40.46
N ALA A 15 83.28 -3.13 -39.54
CA ALA A 15 83.58 -3.23 -38.11
C ALA A 15 82.94 -4.47 -37.46
N TYR A 16 83.77 -5.11 -36.66
CA TYR A 16 83.60 -6.38 -35.96
C TYR A 16 82.63 -6.28 -34.77
N ARG A 17 81.89 -7.36 -34.54
CA ARG A 17 81.01 -7.62 -33.39
C ARG A 17 81.83 -7.79 -32.12
N SER A 18 81.48 -7.14 -31.01
CA SER A 18 81.97 -7.55 -29.69
C SER A 18 80.91 -7.35 -28.61
N SER A 19 80.51 -8.48 -28.04
CA SER A 19 79.68 -8.67 -26.86
C SER A 19 80.39 -8.24 -25.58
N GLY A 20 79.77 -7.40 -24.76
CA GLY A 20 80.27 -6.99 -23.45
C GLY A 20 79.15 -6.73 -22.43
N ARG A 21 78.98 -7.73 -21.57
CA ARG A 21 78.24 -7.93 -20.29
C ARG A 21 77.52 -6.75 -19.57
N PRO A 22 76.45 -7.06 -18.80
CA PRO A 22 75.49 -6.08 -18.27
C PRO A 22 75.99 -5.32 -17.04
N ALA A 23 75.58 -4.06 -16.94
CA ALA A 23 75.74 -3.23 -15.74
C ALA A 23 74.67 -3.58 -14.69
N VAL A 24 75.09 -3.79 -13.44
CA VAL A 24 74.21 -3.98 -12.28
C VAL A 24 73.56 -2.64 -11.91
N PRO A 25 72.21 -2.52 -11.88
CA PRO A 25 71.58 -1.29 -11.41
C PRO A 25 71.62 -1.20 -9.88
N ARG A 26 72.09 -0.06 -9.37
CA ARG A 26 71.96 0.34 -7.96
C ARG A 26 70.48 0.42 -7.59
N GLN A 27 70.09 -0.28 -6.53
CA GLN A 27 68.77 -0.12 -5.93
C GLN A 27 68.71 1.22 -5.20
N THR A 28 67.83 2.12 -5.63
CA THR A 28 67.42 3.30 -4.87
C THR A 28 66.30 2.92 -3.90
N PRO A 29 66.26 3.47 -2.68
CA PRO A 29 65.22 3.12 -1.72
C PRO A 29 63.85 3.63 -2.20
N VAL A 30 62.89 2.72 -2.31
CA VAL A 30 61.49 3.04 -2.61
C VAL A 30 60.90 3.78 -1.41
N ARG A 31 60.65 5.07 -1.56
CA ARG A 31 59.85 5.85 -0.60
C ARG A 31 58.40 5.36 -0.70
N ARG A 32 57.96 4.52 0.24
CA ARG A 32 56.60 4.00 0.33
C ARG A 32 55.64 5.16 0.63
N SER A 33 54.93 5.65 -0.37
CA SER A 33 53.92 6.70 -0.20
C SER A 33 52.71 6.14 0.56
N TRP A 34 52.43 6.74 1.72
CA TRP A 34 51.30 6.42 2.60
C TRP A 34 49.95 6.99 2.11
N THR A 35 49.78 7.21 0.81
CA THR A 35 48.59 7.87 0.24
C THR A 35 47.45 6.93 -0.12
N ARG A 36 47.35 5.74 0.50
CA ARG A 36 46.22 4.80 0.30
C ARG A 36 45.39 4.52 1.57
N VAL A 37 45.42 5.41 2.55
CA VAL A 37 44.55 5.31 3.73
C VAL A 37 43.21 6.07 3.61
N PRO A 38 43.03 7.17 2.85
CA PRO A 38 41.80 7.96 3.00
C PRO A 38 40.55 7.29 2.42
N LEU A 39 40.67 6.37 1.44
CA LEU A 39 39.51 5.75 0.80
C LEU A 39 38.90 4.60 1.63
N ALA A 40 39.72 3.81 2.31
CA ALA A 40 39.26 2.68 3.13
C ALA A 40 38.58 3.16 4.44
N VAL A 41 39.07 4.26 5.02
CA VAL A 41 38.47 4.86 6.22
C VAL A 41 37.12 5.50 5.91
N LEU A 42 36.97 6.18 4.76
CA LEU A 42 35.70 6.76 4.33
C LEU A 42 34.62 5.70 4.06
N ALA A 43 34.98 4.60 3.40
CA ALA A 43 34.05 3.51 3.14
C ALA A 43 33.55 2.85 4.43
N PHE A 44 34.43 2.64 5.41
CA PHE A 44 34.07 2.05 6.70
C PHE A 44 33.13 2.95 7.52
N THR A 45 33.35 4.27 7.51
CA THR A 45 32.45 5.23 8.18
C THR A 45 31.05 5.28 7.57
N ALA A 46 30.93 5.19 6.24
CA ALA A 46 29.62 5.19 5.57
C ALA A 46 28.79 3.93 5.89
N SER A 47 29.43 2.77 5.99
CA SER A 47 28.75 1.52 6.35
C SER A 47 28.23 1.53 7.79
N ILE A 48 29.01 2.08 8.74
CA ILE A 48 28.57 2.21 10.14
C ILE A 48 27.41 3.19 10.28
N ALA A 49 27.44 4.31 9.54
CA ALA A 49 26.34 5.28 9.54
C ALA A 49 25.03 4.66 9.02
N PHE A 50 25.08 3.82 7.98
CA PHE A 50 23.89 3.13 7.46
C PHE A 50 23.31 2.09 8.42
N VAL A 51 24.17 1.37 9.16
CA VAL A 51 23.72 0.44 10.21
C VAL A 51 23.11 1.20 11.39
N MET A 52 23.67 2.35 11.78
CA MET A 52 23.15 3.16 12.91
C MET A 52 21.84 3.90 12.60
N VAL A 53 21.48 4.13 11.34
CA VAL A 53 20.13 4.63 10.95
C VAL A 53 19.05 3.57 11.14
N ASN A 54 19.40 2.29 11.09
CA ASN A 54 18.47 1.17 11.29
C ASN A 54 18.46 0.65 12.75
N VAL A 55 19.20 1.28 13.66
CA VAL A 55 19.10 1.08 15.13
C VAL A 55 18.13 2.11 15.74
N VAL A 56 17.09 2.46 14.98
CA VAL A 56 15.87 3.02 15.55
C VAL A 56 15.11 1.82 16.10
N ASP A 57 14.89 1.85 17.41
CA ASP A 57 14.17 0.84 18.18
C ASP A 57 12.93 0.33 17.40
N PRO A 58 12.83 -0.98 17.10
CA PRO A 58 11.71 -1.56 16.34
C PRO A 58 10.35 -1.39 17.03
N SER A 59 10.34 -0.88 18.25
CA SER A 59 9.17 -0.63 19.09
C SER A 59 8.75 0.85 19.11
N SER A 60 9.45 1.75 18.40
CA SER A 60 9.20 3.20 18.46
C SER A 60 7.85 3.68 17.88
N GLY A 61 7.00 2.79 17.38
CA GLY A 61 5.65 3.12 16.90
C GLY A 61 4.51 2.31 17.53
N ALA A 62 4.80 1.32 18.39
CA ALA A 62 3.80 0.37 18.88
C ALA A 62 3.38 0.68 20.33
N VAL A 63 2.69 1.81 20.55
CA VAL A 63 2.13 2.16 21.88
C VAL A 63 0.63 1.85 22.02
N ALA A 64 0.07 1.04 21.12
CA ALA A 64 -1.34 0.64 21.16
C ALA A 64 -1.53 -0.89 21.29
N SER A 65 -0.65 -1.58 22.03
CA SER A 65 -0.86 -2.97 22.43
C SER A 65 -1.21 -3.06 23.91
N PRO A 66 -2.25 -3.80 24.32
CA PRO A 66 -2.61 -3.99 25.73
C PRO A 66 -1.56 -4.78 26.52
N TYR A 67 -0.55 -5.35 25.85
CA TYR A 67 0.52 -6.13 26.46
C TYR A 67 1.84 -5.36 26.59
N TYR A 68 1.93 -4.11 26.13
CA TYR A 68 3.15 -3.33 26.24
C TYR A 68 3.15 -2.51 27.54
N GLN A 69 3.99 -2.89 28.50
CA GLN A 69 4.31 -2.09 29.66
C GLN A 69 5.65 -1.39 29.42
N ALA A 70 5.65 -0.07 29.33
CA ALA A 70 6.89 0.69 29.19
C ALA A 70 7.78 0.45 30.42
N PRO A 71 9.08 0.17 30.25
CA PRO A 71 10.00 0.09 31.39
C PRO A 71 10.02 1.44 32.12
N ALA A 72 9.93 1.41 33.45
CA ALA A 72 9.91 2.59 34.29
C ALA A 72 11.16 3.46 34.01
N ARG A 73 10.98 4.59 33.33
CA ARG A 73 12.07 5.51 32.95
C ARG A 73 12.58 6.36 34.12
N PHE A 74 11.98 6.19 35.29
CA PHE A 74 12.32 6.87 36.53
C PHE A 74 12.39 5.78 37.60
N ASN A 75 13.55 5.58 38.22
CA ASN A 75 13.90 4.50 39.16
C ASN A 75 12.97 4.45 40.40
N GLY A 76 11.69 4.11 40.22
CA GLY A 76 10.69 4.08 41.28
C GLY A 76 10.20 5.45 41.77
N ASP A 77 10.65 6.55 41.19
CA ASP A 77 10.18 7.89 41.58
C ASP A 77 8.77 8.16 41.04
N VAL A 78 7.91 8.70 41.92
CA VAL A 78 6.51 8.99 41.62
C VAL A 78 6.38 10.00 40.47
N ALA A 79 5.89 9.54 39.32
CA ALA A 79 5.43 10.42 38.25
C ALA A 79 4.38 11.39 38.82
N GLN A 80 4.49 12.69 38.49
CA GLN A 80 3.61 13.76 38.96
C GLN A 80 2.15 13.32 39.01
N ARG A 81 1.64 13.15 40.23
CA ARG A 81 0.22 12.90 40.49
C ARG A 81 -0.53 14.21 40.25
N LEU A 82 -1.10 14.37 39.07
CA LEU A 82 -2.11 15.40 38.83
C LEU A 82 -3.40 14.99 39.57
N VAL A 83 -3.64 15.57 40.74
CA VAL A 83 -4.91 15.42 41.44
C VAL A 83 -5.91 16.32 40.73
N VAL A 84 -6.74 15.75 39.86
CA VAL A 84 -7.95 16.42 39.38
C VAL A 84 -8.93 16.44 40.55
N ALA A 85 -9.09 17.61 41.16
CA ALA A 85 -10.12 17.87 42.15
C ALA A 85 -11.47 18.03 41.42
N ASP A 86 -12.04 16.92 40.97
CA ASP A 86 -13.47 16.62 41.01
C ASP A 86 -13.70 15.25 40.36
N ALA A 87 -14.20 14.30 41.14
CA ALA A 87 -14.69 13.04 40.60
C ALA A 87 -16.09 13.28 40.02
N ALA A 88 -16.15 13.89 38.83
CA ALA A 88 -17.36 13.84 38.03
C ALA A 88 -17.59 12.37 37.65
N ALA A 89 -18.45 11.69 38.41
CA ALA A 89 -18.95 10.37 38.08
C ALA A 89 -19.56 10.45 36.67
N ARG A 90 -18.82 9.98 35.66
CA ARG A 90 -19.35 9.80 34.32
C ARG A 90 -20.28 8.60 34.36
N THR A 91 -21.55 8.85 34.68
CA THR A 91 -22.62 7.89 34.42
C THR A 91 -22.72 7.73 32.91
N VAL A 92 -22.19 6.62 32.38
CA VAL A 92 -22.41 6.21 31.00
C VAL A 92 -23.84 5.67 30.91
N GLN A 93 -24.77 6.52 30.50
CA GLN A 93 -26.11 6.10 30.11
C GLN A 93 -26.00 5.54 28.68
N ARG A 94 -26.20 4.24 28.48
CA ARG A 94 -26.47 3.71 27.13
C ARG A 94 -27.93 4.04 26.80
N ASP A 95 -28.14 4.89 25.82
CA ASP A 95 -29.46 5.06 25.23
C ASP A 95 -29.84 3.74 24.54
N SER A 96 -30.84 3.04 25.11
CA SER A 96 -31.50 1.94 24.44
C SER A 96 -32.49 2.52 23.44
N PHE A 97 -32.15 2.52 22.15
CA PHE A 97 -33.11 2.78 21.09
C PHE A 97 -34.01 1.56 20.96
N GLY A 98 -35.32 1.76 21.09
CA GLY A 98 -36.32 0.75 20.78
C GLY A 98 -36.14 0.30 19.34
N ALA A 99 -35.92 -0.99 19.14
CA ALA A 99 -35.94 -1.59 17.81
C ALA A 99 -37.39 -1.54 17.30
N GLU A 100 -37.73 -0.48 16.57
CA GLU A 100 -38.91 -0.51 15.71
C GLU A 100 -38.71 -1.64 14.70
N ALA A 101 -39.69 -2.55 14.63
CA ALA A 101 -39.62 -3.71 13.76
C ALA A 101 -39.29 -3.28 12.33
N LYS A 102 -38.26 -3.92 11.75
CA LYS A 102 -37.79 -3.71 10.37
C LYS A 102 -39.02 -3.63 9.43
N PRO A 103 -39.31 -2.49 8.78
CA PRO A 103 -40.30 -2.51 7.72
C PRO A 103 -39.83 -3.51 6.67
N LYS A 104 -40.70 -4.46 6.34
CA LYS A 104 -40.48 -5.44 5.25
C LYS A 104 -40.01 -4.65 4.02
N PRO A 105 -38.85 -4.99 3.43
CA PRO A 105 -38.31 -4.21 2.32
C PRO A 105 -39.34 -4.15 1.20
N ILE A 106 -39.85 -2.95 0.97
CA ILE A 106 -40.61 -2.62 -0.24
C ILE A 106 -39.60 -2.76 -1.40
N PRO A 107 -39.92 -3.50 -2.46
CA PRO A 107 -39.02 -3.67 -3.60
C PRO A 107 -38.65 -2.30 -4.18
N SER A 108 -37.34 -2.01 -4.21
CA SER A 108 -36.79 -0.86 -4.95
C SER A 108 -36.96 -1.13 -6.44
N PRO A 109 -37.40 -0.13 -7.24
CA PRO A 109 -37.62 -0.31 -8.67
C PRO A 109 -36.33 -0.66 -9.40
N GLU A 110 -36.42 -1.69 -10.22
CA GLU A 110 -35.46 -2.12 -11.23
C GLU A 110 -35.20 -0.97 -12.23
N PRO A 111 -33.95 -0.68 -12.63
CA PRO A 111 -33.70 0.23 -13.73
C PRO A 111 -34.14 -0.46 -15.03
N THR A 112 -35.33 -0.12 -15.52
CA THR A 112 -35.89 -0.58 -16.80
C THR A 112 -34.95 -0.32 -17.98
N PRO A 113 -34.47 -1.34 -18.71
CA PRO A 113 -34.21 -1.23 -20.13
C PRO A 113 -35.56 -1.23 -20.86
N ALA A 114 -35.77 -0.29 -21.77
CA ALA A 114 -37.04 -0.15 -22.47
C ALA A 114 -37.50 -1.45 -23.20
N ALA A 115 -38.81 -1.73 -23.06
CA ALA A 115 -39.73 -2.48 -23.95
C ALA A 115 -40.20 -3.93 -23.59
N VAL A 116 -41.47 -4.00 -23.10
CA VAL A 116 -42.59 -4.89 -23.54
C VAL A 116 -42.89 -6.23 -22.79
N GLN A 117 -43.94 -6.17 -21.94
CA GLN A 117 -45.13 -7.07 -21.74
C GLN A 117 -45.09 -8.33 -20.83
N PRO A 118 -46.25 -8.78 -20.26
CA PRO A 118 -46.44 -9.07 -18.83
C PRO A 118 -46.50 -10.56 -18.38
N ALA A 119 -46.44 -10.73 -17.05
CA ALA A 119 -46.37 -11.93 -16.19
C ALA A 119 -47.49 -13.01 -16.37
N PRO A 120 -47.39 -14.18 -15.70
CA PRO A 120 -47.82 -14.27 -14.28
C PRO A 120 -47.06 -15.26 -13.35
N ALA A 121 -46.99 -14.84 -12.08
CA ALA A 121 -47.26 -15.55 -10.81
C ALA A 121 -46.61 -16.92 -10.40
N ALA A 122 -45.99 -16.85 -9.21
CA ALA A 122 -46.12 -17.71 -8.02
C ALA A 122 -45.41 -19.09 -7.91
N ALA A 123 -44.56 -19.21 -6.85
CA ALA A 123 -44.50 -20.26 -5.81
C ALA A 123 -43.10 -20.22 -5.16
N GLU A 124 -42.96 -19.76 -3.91
CA GLU A 124 -42.91 -20.52 -2.64
C GLU A 124 -41.49 -20.71 -2.11
N GLN A 125 -41.39 -20.65 -0.78
CA GLN A 125 -40.17 -20.57 0.02
C GLN A 125 -39.44 -21.91 0.03
N GLU A 126 -38.11 -21.91 0.07
CA GLU A 126 -37.36 -22.82 0.96
C GLU A 126 -36.11 -22.13 1.53
N GLU A 127 -35.94 -22.34 2.82
CA GLU A 127 -34.82 -21.97 3.66
C GLU A 127 -33.66 -22.96 3.42
N SER A 128 -32.44 -22.60 3.83
CA SER A 128 -31.22 -23.42 3.80
C SER A 128 -30.47 -23.49 2.46
N SER A 129 -29.45 -22.66 2.32
CA SER A 129 -28.11 -22.97 2.85
C SER A 129 -27.11 -22.01 2.21
N SER A 130 -26.25 -21.44 3.05
CA SER A 130 -25.13 -20.61 2.62
C SER A 130 -24.14 -21.46 1.84
N SER A 131 -24.35 -21.59 0.53
CA SER A 131 -23.28 -21.90 -0.39
C SER A 131 -22.71 -20.56 -0.84
N ALA A 132 -21.57 -20.18 -0.25
CA ALA A 132 -20.71 -19.17 -0.85
C ALA A 132 -20.53 -19.53 -2.33
N PRO A 133 -20.81 -18.63 -3.29
CA PRO A 133 -20.55 -18.93 -4.67
C PRO A 133 -19.04 -19.19 -4.79
N ALA A 134 -18.68 -20.27 -5.47
CA ALA A 134 -17.31 -20.57 -5.81
C ALA A 134 -16.65 -19.30 -6.33
N ALA A 135 -15.53 -18.92 -5.70
CA ALA A 135 -14.79 -17.73 -6.06
C ALA A 135 -14.45 -17.81 -7.54
N VAL A 136 -15.07 -16.95 -8.35
CA VAL A 136 -14.51 -16.58 -9.66
C VAL A 136 -13.06 -16.19 -9.42
N PRO A 137 -12.10 -16.65 -10.25
CA PRO A 137 -10.71 -16.31 -10.06
C PRO A 137 -10.56 -14.79 -10.23
N VAL A 138 -10.49 -14.08 -9.10
CA VAL A 138 -10.25 -12.65 -9.05
C VAL A 138 -8.76 -12.43 -8.83
N ALA A 139 -8.15 -11.58 -9.66
CA ALA A 139 -6.77 -11.17 -9.44
C ALA A 139 -6.66 -10.36 -8.14
N ARG A 140 -5.64 -10.64 -7.33
CA ARG A 140 -5.39 -9.90 -6.09
C ARG A 140 -5.26 -8.40 -6.40
N ALA A 141 -6.05 -7.58 -5.74
CA ALA A 141 -5.93 -6.14 -5.80
C ALA A 141 -4.61 -5.70 -5.19
N ALA A 142 -4.02 -4.62 -5.75
CA ALA A 142 -2.85 -4.00 -5.14
C ALA A 142 -3.17 -3.56 -3.71
N ALA A 143 -2.17 -3.61 -2.84
CA ALA A 143 -2.29 -3.07 -1.49
C ALA A 143 -2.71 -1.59 -1.57
N PRO A 144 -3.70 -1.15 -0.76
CA PRO A 144 -4.15 0.23 -0.81
C PRO A 144 -3.09 1.19 -0.28
N ASP A 145 -2.99 2.37 -0.91
CA ASP A 145 -2.19 3.47 -0.38
C ASP A 145 -2.76 3.97 0.95
N PRO A 146 -1.94 4.19 1.99
CA PRO A 146 -2.41 4.71 3.27
C PRO A 146 -3.22 6.00 3.12
N GLY A 147 -4.36 6.10 3.82
CA GLY A 147 -5.24 7.27 3.77
C GLY A 147 -6.13 7.36 2.52
N SER A 148 -6.01 6.43 1.57
CA SER A 148 -6.93 6.36 0.42
C SER A 148 -8.30 5.81 0.81
N ALA A 149 -9.32 6.09 -0.02
CA ALA A 149 -10.64 5.45 0.11
C ALA A 149 -10.53 3.90 0.09
N LYS A 150 -9.59 3.38 -0.69
CA LYS A 150 -9.27 1.95 -0.77
C LYS A 150 -8.72 1.40 0.55
N ALA A 151 -7.91 2.17 1.28
CA ALA A 151 -7.42 1.77 2.61
C ALA A 151 -8.55 1.74 3.63
N ILE A 152 -9.42 2.76 3.64
CA ILE A 152 -10.60 2.80 4.51
C ILE A 152 -11.49 1.57 4.28
N ALA A 153 -11.75 1.22 3.01
CA ALA A 153 -12.54 0.04 2.68
C ALA A 153 -11.86 -1.27 3.11
N TYR A 154 -10.54 -1.39 2.95
CA TYR A 154 -9.79 -2.55 3.41
C TYR A 154 -9.92 -2.73 4.93
N ASP A 155 -9.71 -1.67 5.70
CA ASP A 155 -9.85 -1.70 7.15
C ASP A 155 -11.26 -2.13 7.57
N MET A 156 -12.30 -1.64 6.88
CA MET A 156 -13.69 -2.01 7.14
C MET A 156 -14.02 -3.45 6.74
N ILE A 157 -13.40 -3.99 5.69
CA ILE A 157 -13.50 -5.41 5.31
C ILE A 157 -12.92 -6.29 6.42
N VAL A 158 -11.71 -5.95 6.90
CA VAL A 158 -11.04 -6.68 7.98
C VAL A 158 -11.86 -6.61 9.27
N GLN A 159 -12.39 -5.44 9.64
CA GLN A 159 -13.24 -5.26 10.82
C GLN A 159 -14.54 -6.08 10.76
N ARG A 160 -15.04 -6.38 9.55
CA ARG A 160 -16.23 -7.23 9.34
C ARG A 160 -15.90 -8.73 9.39
N GLY A 161 -14.64 -9.12 9.53
CA GLY A 161 -14.21 -10.52 9.50
C GLY A 161 -14.30 -11.15 8.11
N TRP A 162 -14.38 -10.33 7.06
CA TRP A 162 -14.36 -10.81 5.69
C TRP A 162 -12.92 -11.14 5.24
N ALA A 163 -12.80 -12.14 4.37
CA ALA A 163 -11.52 -12.57 3.83
C ALA A 163 -10.93 -11.49 2.91
N ASP A 164 -9.61 -11.49 2.75
CA ASP A 164 -8.88 -10.59 1.84
C ASP A 164 -9.39 -10.63 0.39
N SER A 165 -9.92 -11.77 -0.06
CA SER A 165 -10.51 -11.91 -1.40
C SER A 165 -11.75 -11.04 -1.61
N GLU A 166 -12.50 -10.73 -0.54
CA GLU A 166 -13.65 -9.82 -0.60
C GLU A 166 -13.20 -8.41 -0.97
N TYR A 167 -12.02 -8.00 -0.51
CA TYR A 167 -11.45 -6.73 -0.91
C TYR A 167 -11.12 -6.69 -2.41
N ASP A 168 -10.64 -7.79 -2.98
CA ASP A 168 -10.33 -7.86 -4.40
C ASP A 168 -11.58 -7.65 -5.26
N CYS A 169 -12.65 -8.34 -4.91
CA CYS A 169 -13.96 -8.19 -5.54
C CYS A 169 -14.49 -6.75 -5.39
N LEU A 170 -14.36 -6.16 -4.20
CA LEU A 170 -14.77 -4.79 -3.94
C LEU A 170 -14.01 -3.78 -4.81
N VAL A 171 -12.69 -3.96 -4.95
CA VAL A 171 -11.85 -3.10 -5.79
C VAL A 171 -12.30 -3.16 -7.24
N LEU A 172 -12.56 -4.34 -7.79
CA LEU A 172 -13.08 -4.46 -9.15
C LEU A 172 -14.46 -3.82 -9.30
N LEU A 173 -15.36 -4.07 -8.34
CA LEU A 173 -16.71 -3.56 -8.34
C LEU A 173 -16.70 -2.02 -8.36
N TRP A 174 -16.11 -1.38 -7.36
CA TRP A 174 -16.14 0.08 -7.26
C TRP A 174 -15.18 0.79 -8.22
N ASN A 175 -14.21 0.09 -8.81
CA ASN A 175 -13.49 0.61 -9.99
C ASN A 175 -14.46 0.80 -11.17
N ARG A 176 -15.38 -0.15 -11.42
CA ARG A 176 -16.39 -0.03 -12.49
C ARG A 176 -17.42 1.05 -12.19
N GLU A 177 -17.84 1.17 -10.93
CA GLU A 177 -18.86 2.13 -10.53
C GLU A 177 -18.40 3.58 -10.64
N SER A 178 -17.25 3.90 -10.02
CA SER A 178 -16.86 5.30 -9.80
C SER A 178 -15.37 5.55 -9.96
N GLY A 179 -14.56 4.50 -10.14
CA GLY A 179 -13.11 4.61 -10.02
C GLY A 179 -12.67 5.05 -8.62
N TRP A 180 -13.47 4.75 -7.59
CA TRP A 180 -13.25 5.19 -6.20
C TRP A 180 -13.33 6.71 -5.96
N ASN A 181 -13.97 7.46 -6.87
CA ASN A 181 -14.16 8.89 -6.71
C ASN A 181 -15.38 9.20 -5.81
N VAL A 182 -15.12 9.85 -4.67
CA VAL A 182 -16.13 10.29 -3.68
C VAL A 182 -17.16 11.25 -4.27
N TYR A 183 -16.79 11.98 -5.33
CA TYR A 183 -17.63 12.95 -6.00
C TYR A 183 -18.14 12.46 -7.36
N ALA A 184 -18.02 11.15 -7.67
CA ALA A 184 -18.55 10.61 -8.92
C ALA A 184 -20.06 10.77 -8.97
N GLU A 185 -20.56 11.49 -9.97
CA GLU A 185 -21.98 11.66 -10.20
C GLU A 185 -22.32 11.28 -11.64
N ASN A 186 -23.27 10.36 -11.78
CA ASN A 186 -23.86 10.05 -13.06
C ASN A 186 -25.03 11.01 -13.31
N LYS A 187 -24.84 12.02 -14.17
CA LYS A 187 -25.83 13.07 -14.44
C LYS A 187 -27.17 12.56 -15.01
N SER A 188 -27.18 11.42 -15.70
CA SER A 188 -28.41 10.91 -16.30
C SER A 188 -29.27 10.15 -15.28
N SER A 189 -28.64 9.41 -14.35
CA SER A 189 -29.36 8.61 -13.35
C SER A 189 -29.44 9.26 -11.97
N GLY A 190 -28.53 10.17 -11.63
CA GLY A 190 -28.38 10.74 -10.29
C GLY A 190 -27.64 9.84 -9.29
N ALA A 191 -27.00 8.76 -9.76
CA ALA A 191 -26.18 7.90 -8.91
C ALA A 191 -24.94 8.66 -8.42
N TYR A 192 -24.58 8.49 -7.14
CA TYR A 192 -23.56 9.32 -6.49
C TYR A 192 -22.53 8.54 -5.66
N GLY A 193 -21.30 9.01 -5.69
CA GLY A 193 -20.20 8.63 -4.81
C GLY A 193 -19.55 7.30 -5.18
N ILE A 194 -18.68 6.81 -4.29
CA ILE A 194 -17.94 5.55 -4.45
C ILE A 194 -18.86 4.38 -4.80
N PRO A 195 -19.96 4.12 -4.06
CA PRO A 195 -20.83 2.98 -4.35
C PRO A 195 -21.86 3.25 -5.45
N GLN A 196 -21.92 4.46 -6.03
CA GLN A 196 -22.96 4.89 -6.97
C GLN A 196 -24.39 4.72 -6.40
N ALA A 197 -24.63 5.24 -5.19
CA ALA A 197 -25.91 5.13 -4.51
C ALA A 197 -27.02 5.93 -5.22
N LEU A 198 -28.23 5.35 -5.30
CA LEU A 198 -29.39 5.97 -5.95
C LEU A 198 -30.66 6.02 -5.04
N PRO A 199 -31.14 7.20 -4.64
CA PRO A 199 -30.42 8.48 -4.67
C PRO A 199 -29.26 8.50 -3.67
N GLY A 200 -28.24 9.32 -3.93
CA GLY A 200 -27.08 9.50 -3.04
C GLY A 200 -27.44 9.86 -1.60
N SER A 201 -28.55 10.59 -1.42
CA SER A 201 -29.08 10.98 -0.10
C SER A 201 -29.41 9.82 0.82
N LYS A 202 -29.54 8.58 0.32
CA LYS A 202 -29.67 7.39 1.17
C LYS A 202 -28.46 7.18 2.09
N MET A 203 -27.29 7.69 1.71
CA MET A 203 -26.07 7.62 2.53
C MET A 203 -26.14 8.52 3.78
N ALA A 204 -27.10 9.45 3.83
CA ALA A 204 -27.35 10.29 5.01
C ALA A 204 -27.76 9.50 6.26
N THR A 205 -28.20 8.25 6.11
CA THR A 205 -28.49 7.36 7.25
C THR A 205 -27.26 6.95 8.03
N VAL A 206 -26.07 7.06 7.42
CA VAL A 206 -24.79 6.78 8.07
C VAL A 206 -24.16 8.06 8.61
N GLY A 207 -24.24 9.15 7.87
CA GLY A 207 -23.67 10.44 8.28
C GLY A 207 -24.17 11.60 7.43
N SER A 208 -24.35 12.77 8.03
CA SER A 208 -24.84 13.97 7.32
C SER A 208 -23.84 14.53 6.30
N ASP A 209 -22.57 14.15 6.39
CA ASP A 209 -21.46 14.53 5.52
C ASP A 209 -21.25 13.56 4.34
N TRP A 210 -22.23 12.70 4.05
CA TRP A 210 -22.16 11.64 3.05
C TRP A 210 -21.69 12.08 1.65
N ALA A 211 -21.97 13.33 1.26
CA ALA A 211 -21.63 13.81 -0.07
C ALA A 211 -20.11 13.93 -0.28
N SER A 212 -19.34 14.22 0.77
CA SER A 212 -17.89 14.47 0.64
C SER A 212 -17.02 13.53 1.47
N ASN A 213 -17.62 12.67 2.30
CA ASN A 213 -16.88 11.77 3.18
C ASN A 213 -16.83 10.33 2.63
N ALA A 214 -15.63 9.90 2.20
CA ALA A 214 -15.38 8.55 1.72
C ALA A 214 -15.76 7.47 2.75
N SER A 215 -15.45 7.69 4.04
CA SER A 215 -15.78 6.74 5.11
C SER A 215 -17.29 6.54 5.24
N THR A 216 -18.07 7.62 5.17
CA THR A 216 -19.53 7.57 5.20
C THR A 216 -20.08 6.79 3.99
N GLN A 217 -19.57 7.08 2.78
CA GLN A 217 -19.99 6.39 1.56
C GLN A 217 -19.63 4.90 1.57
N ILE A 218 -18.41 4.55 1.98
CA ILE A 218 -17.93 3.16 2.07
C ILE A 218 -18.74 2.40 3.12
N THR A 219 -18.98 2.98 4.30
CA THR A 219 -19.77 2.35 5.36
C THR A 219 -21.17 2.01 4.87
N TRP A 220 -21.83 2.96 4.20
CA TRP A 220 -23.15 2.73 3.60
C TRP A 220 -23.09 1.66 2.50
N GLY A 221 -22.15 1.78 1.57
CA GLY A 221 -22.00 0.85 0.44
C GLY A 221 -21.72 -0.58 0.87
N LEU A 222 -20.83 -0.80 1.84
CA LEU A 222 -20.58 -2.13 2.41
C LEU A 222 -21.80 -2.65 3.19
N GLY A 223 -22.58 -1.78 3.82
CA GLY A 223 -23.86 -2.14 4.44
C GLY A 223 -24.87 -2.65 3.41
N TYR A 224 -25.02 -1.92 2.31
CA TYR A 224 -25.87 -2.30 1.18
C TYR A 224 -25.43 -3.65 0.57
N ILE A 225 -24.13 -3.80 0.29
CA ILE A 225 -23.55 -5.04 -0.24
C ILE A 225 -23.87 -6.23 0.67
N SER A 226 -23.61 -6.09 1.97
CA SER A 226 -23.88 -7.16 2.93
C SER A 226 -25.36 -7.52 2.99
N GLY A 227 -26.24 -6.52 3.00
CA GLY A 227 -27.68 -6.73 3.11
C GLY A 227 -28.33 -7.36 1.86
N ARG A 228 -27.77 -7.11 0.66
CA ARG A 228 -28.36 -7.56 -0.61
C ARG A 228 -27.64 -8.75 -1.24
N TYR A 229 -26.32 -8.82 -1.10
CA TYR A 229 -25.47 -9.81 -1.75
C TYR A 229 -24.71 -10.71 -0.78
N GLY A 230 -24.80 -10.44 0.51
CA GLY A 230 -24.04 -11.15 1.56
C GLY A 230 -22.60 -10.68 1.67
N SER A 231 -21.86 -10.61 0.56
CA SER A 231 -20.45 -10.19 0.52
C SER A 231 -20.08 -9.40 -0.75
N PRO A 232 -18.95 -8.66 -0.75
CA PRO A 232 -18.41 -8.00 -1.94
C PRO A 232 -18.21 -8.93 -3.15
N CYS A 233 -17.76 -10.16 -2.95
CA CYS A 233 -17.64 -11.14 -4.03
C CYS A 233 -18.99 -11.62 -4.54
N GLY A 234 -19.99 -11.74 -3.67
CA GLY A 234 -21.38 -11.97 -4.09
C GLY A 234 -21.89 -10.82 -4.99
N ALA A 235 -21.63 -9.58 -4.59
CA ALA A 235 -22.01 -8.40 -5.37
C ALA A 235 -21.26 -8.33 -6.71
N TRP A 236 -19.96 -8.61 -6.71
CA TRP A 236 -19.15 -8.66 -7.92
C TRP A 236 -19.65 -9.74 -8.90
N GLY A 237 -19.93 -10.94 -8.42
CA GLY A 237 -20.47 -12.03 -9.25
C GLY A 237 -21.83 -11.68 -9.86
N HIS A 238 -22.71 -11.04 -9.09
CA HIS A 238 -23.98 -10.53 -9.59
C HIS A 238 -23.78 -9.47 -10.69
N SER A 239 -22.87 -8.52 -10.44
CA SER A 239 -22.57 -7.43 -11.36
C SER A 239 -21.91 -7.90 -12.65
N GLN A 240 -21.09 -8.95 -12.61
CA GLN A 240 -20.58 -9.62 -13.82
C GLN A 240 -21.69 -10.29 -14.64
N SER A 241 -22.77 -10.73 -13.99
CA SER A 241 -23.86 -11.47 -14.64
C SER A 241 -24.94 -10.55 -15.22
N LEU A 242 -25.30 -9.49 -14.49
CA LEU A 242 -26.42 -8.60 -14.84
C LEU A 242 -26.00 -7.17 -15.23
N GLY A 243 -24.73 -6.80 -15.02
CA GLY A 243 -24.22 -5.46 -15.31
C GLY A 243 -24.55 -4.42 -14.23
N TRP A 244 -25.17 -4.83 -13.11
CA TRP A 244 -25.49 -3.98 -11.97
C TRP A 244 -25.35 -4.74 -10.64
N TYR A 245 -25.25 -4.00 -9.53
CA TYR A 245 -25.40 -4.49 -8.16
C TYR A 245 -26.18 -3.45 -7.34
#